data_AF-A0A537R7G4-F1
#
_entry.id   AF-A0A537R7G4-F1
#
_cell.length_a   1.000
_cell.length_b   1.000
_cell.length_c   1.000
_cell.angle_alpha   90.00
_cell.angle_beta   90.00
_cell.angle_gamma   90.00
#
_symmetry.space_group_name_H-M   'P 1'
#
loop_
_entity.id
_entity.type
_entity.pdbx_description
1 polymer ?
#
loop_
_entity_poly.entity_id
_entity_poly.type
_entity_poly.pdbx_seq_one_letter_code
_entity_poly.pdbx_strand_id
1 'polypeptide(L)'
;RLSANSFYNAQLRTTCVATMLDGGNAINALPQLASAKVNCRIMPGEPVDGVKTTLERVLADDQIAVKQIDQATLSAPSALSEGIIGPITQLSAEFFPGAVVLPTMSTGATDGSYLRNAGIPTYGHSGLANDIGESRAHGRDER
;
A
#
# COMPACT_ATOMS: atom_id res chain seq x y z
N ARG A 1 17.46 -3.33 -11.60
CA ARG A 1 17.11 -3.51 -10.16
C ARG A 1 15.60 -3.52 -10.05
N LEU A 2 14.99 -4.46 -9.31
CA LEU A 2 13.51 -4.54 -9.16
C LEU A 2 12.91 -3.23 -8.64
N SER A 3 13.62 -2.55 -7.73
CA SER A 3 13.21 -1.25 -7.17
C SER A 3 13.14 -0.09 -8.16
N ALA A 4 13.59 -0.27 -9.41
CA ALA A 4 13.42 0.75 -10.45
C ALA A 4 11.98 0.82 -10.98
N ASN A 5 11.22 -0.27 -10.83
CA ASN A 5 9.79 -0.31 -11.13
C ASN A 5 9.01 0.09 -9.86
N SER A 6 8.10 1.06 -9.99
CA SER A 6 7.35 1.61 -8.85
C SER A 6 6.49 0.57 -8.13
N PHE A 7 5.86 -0.33 -8.88
CA PHE A 7 5.01 -1.39 -8.33
C PHE A 7 5.80 -2.38 -7.47
N TYR A 8 6.96 -2.83 -7.95
CA TYR A 8 7.83 -3.71 -7.16
C TYR A 8 8.51 -2.96 -6.03
N ASN A 9 8.89 -1.70 -6.21
CA ASN A 9 9.49 -0.89 -5.15
C ASN A 9 8.56 -0.80 -3.92
N ALA A 10 7.27 -0.58 -4.14
CA ALA A 10 6.26 -0.49 -3.07
C ALA A 10 6.01 -1.82 -2.34
N GLN A 11 6.43 -2.96 -2.90
CA GLN A 11 6.33 -4.28 -2.24
C GLN A 11 7.59 -4.64 -1.43
N LEU A 12 8.69 -3.93 -1.65
CA LEU A 12 10.00 -4.28 -1.08
C LEU A 12 10.37 -3.44 0.15
N ARG A 13 9.62 -2.37 0.45
CA ARG A 13 9.90 -1.43 1.54
C ARG A 13 8.68 -0.59 1.88
N THR A 14 8.70 0.01 3.07
CA THR A 14 7.77 1.08 3.41
C THR A 14 7.95 2.27 2.48
N THR A 15 6.83 2.81 1.99
CA THR A 15 6.79 4.00 1.15
C THR A 15 5.82 5.01 1.72
N CYS A 16 6.13 6.30 1.61
CA CYS A 16 5.29 7.40 2.07
C CYS A 16 5.18 8.44 0.97
N VAL A 17 3.96 8.89 0.68
CA VAL A 17 3.66 9.86 -0.38
C VAL A 17 2.78 10.96 0.19
N ALA A 18 3.11 12.22 -0.07
CA ALA A 18 2.23 13.35 0.23
C ALA A 18 1.05 13.33 -0.74
N THR A 19 -0.16 13.08 -0.23
CA THR A 19 -1.38 12.95 -1.03
C THR A 19 -2.27 14.18 -0.97
N MET A 20 -2.08 15.03 0.03
CA MET A 20 -2.76 16.33 0.14
C MET A 20 -1.77 17.38 0.63
N LEU A 21 -1.81 18.57 0.03
CA LEU A 21 -1.02 19.73 0.41
C LEU A 21 -1.97 20.92 0.59
N ASP A 22 -1.76 21.71 1.63
CA ASP A 22 -2.52 22.93 1.90
C ASP A 22 -1.59 24.03 2.43
N GLY A 23 -1.81 25.27 2.04
CA GLY A 23 -1.01 26.40 2.48
C GLY A 23 -1.24 27.70 1.70
N GLY A 24 -1.30 28.81 2.44
CA GLY A 24 -1.54 30.15 1.89
C GLY A 24 -2.99 30.40 1.47
N ASN A 25 -3.36 31.67 1.38
CA ASN A 25 -4.72 32.09 1.01
C ASN A 25 -4.77 33.31 0.07
N ALA A 26 -3.63 33.92 -0.24
CA ALA A 26 -3.53 35.07 -1.15
C ALA A 26 -2.17 35.09 -1.86
N ILE A 27 -2.15 35.56 -3.10
CA ILE A 27 -0.94 35.59 -3.96
C ILE A 27 0.15 36.56 -3.47
N ASN A 28 -0.21 37.51 -2.62
CA ASN A 28 0.67 38.56 -2.11
C ASN A 28 0.89 38.48 -0.59
N ALA A 29 0.48 37.38 0.05
CA ALA A 29 0.67 37.16 1.48
C ALA A 29 1.55 35.92 1.72
N LEU A 30 2.52 36.04 2.63
CA LEU A 30 3.34 34.90 3.04
C LEU A 30 2.50 33.95 3.91
N PRO A 31 2.45 32.65 3.60
CA PRO A 31 1.69 31.68 4.38
C PRO A 31 2.25 31.54 5.79
N GLN A 32 1.37 31.58 6.80
CA GLN A 32 1.75 31.37 8.20
C GLN A 32 1.78 29.89 8.60
N LEU A 33 1.11 29.04 7.82
CA LEU A 33 1.05 27.59 8.01
C LEU A 33 1.01 26.91 6.64
N ALA A 34 1.69 25.77 6.54
CA ALA A 34 1.50 24.80 5.48
C ALA A 34 1.34 23.42 6.13
N SER A 35 0.55 22.55 5.49
CA SER A 35 0.34 21.18 5.95
C SER A 35 0.39 20.20 4.79
N ALA A 36 0.80 18.97 5.09
CA ALA A 36 0.79 17.86 4.16
C ALA A 36 0.17 16.65 4.84
N LYS A 37 -0.77 15.97 4.16
CA LYS A 37 -1.18 14.62 4.55
C LYS A 37 -0.31 13.62 3.81
N VAL A 38 0.39 12.79 4.57
CA VAL A 38 1.30 11.77 4.03
C VAL A 38 0.66 10.41 4.23
N ASN A 39 0.41 9.70 3.14
CA ASN A 39 -0.05 8.32 3.18
C ASN A 39 1.16 7.38 3.13
N CYS A 40 1.35 6.60 4.19
CA CYS A 40 2.41 5.59 4.27
C CYS A 40 1.84 4.18 4.06
N ARG A 41 2.41 3.45 3.11
CA ARG A 41 2.23 2.01 2.94
C ARG A 41 3.34 1.31 3.72
N ILE A 42 3.02 0.90 4.94
CA ILE A 42 3.98 0.35 5.90
C ILE A 42 4.15 -1.15 5.65
N MET A 43 5.41 -1.60 5.57
CA MET A 43 5.76 -3.00 5.38
C MET A 43 5.28 -3.85 6.57
N PRO A 44 4.72 -5.05 6.35
CA PRO A 44 4.40 -5.96 7.44
C PRO A 44 5.60 -6.20 8.36
N GLY A 45 5.38 -6.08 9.68
CA GLY A 45 6.40 -6.23 10.71
C GLY A 45 7.10 -4.92 11.11
N GLU A 46 6.93 -3.83 10.38
CA GLU A 46 7.44 -2.51 10.79
C GLU A 46 6.44 -1.80 11.73
N PRO A 47 6.89 -1.28 12.89
CA PRO A 47 6.02 -0.54 13.80
C PRO A 47 5.66 0.83 13.23
N VAL A 48 4.40 1.24 13.36
CA VAL A 48 3.90 2.55 12.90
C VAL A 48 4.69 3.71 13.53
N ASP A 49 4.98 3.60 14.82
CA ASP A 49 5.79 4.61 15.53
C ASP A 49 7.21 4.71 14.96
N GLY A 50 7.79 3.61 14.49
CA GLY A 50 9.10 3.60 13.85
C GLY A 50 9.11 4.40 12.53
N VAL A 51 8.02 4.33 11.77
CA VAL A 51 7.83 5.15 10.57
C VAL A 51 7.69 6.62 10.93
N LYS A 52 6.89 6.95 11.98
CA LYS A 52 6.76 8.32 12.48
C LYS A 52 8.10 8.90 12.92
N THR A 53 8.86 8.17 13.74
CA THR A 53 10.20 8.58 14.17
C THR A 53 11.16 8.76 13.00
N THR A 54 11.04 7.93 11.96
CA THR A 54 11.83 8.09 10.74
C THR A 54 11.50 9.39 10.01
N LEU A 55 10.21 9.75 9.90
CA LEU A 55 9.80 11.02 9.30
C LEU A 55 10.30 12.22 10.10
N GLU A 56 10.12 12.21 11.41
CA GLU A 56 10.62 13.27 12.32
C GLU A 56 12.13 13.46 12.18
N ARG A 57 12.89 12.35 12.16
CA ARG A 57 14.35 12.37 12.02
C ARG A 57 14.80 12.92 10.67
N VAL A 58 14.11 12.59 9.57
CA VAL A 58 14.50 13.03 8.22
C VAL A 58 14.15 14.49 7.98
N LEU A 59 13.02 14.96 8.54
CA LEU A 59 12.63 16.37 8.46
C LEU A 59 13.59 17.26 9.25
N ALA A 60 14.04 16.78 10.42
CA ALA A 60 15.09 17.42 11.21
C ALA A 60 14.85 18.92 11.50
N ASP A 61 13.59 19.31 11.67
CA ASP A 61 13.15 20.68 11.94
C ASP A 61 12.08 20.64 13.04
N ASP A 62 12.34 21.35 14.15
CA ASP A 62 11.49 21.38 15.33
C ASP A 62 10.21 22.22 15.12
N GLN A 63 10.16 23.02 14.06
CA GLN A 63 8.96 23.76 13.65
C GLN A 63 7.96 22.85 12.90
N ILE A 64 8.38 21.66 12.46
CA ILE A 64 7.52 20.71 11.75
C ILE A 64 6.94 19.69 12.73
N ALA A 65 5.64 19.80 13.00
CA ALA A 65 4.92 18.83 13.82
C ALA A 65 4.42 17.63 12.98
N VAL A 66 4.90 16.43 13.30
CA VAL A 66 4.40 15.17 12.70
C VAL A 66 3.36 14.53 13.61
N LYS A 67 2.14 14.33 13.08
CA LYS A 67 1.03 13.71 13.80
C LYS A 67 0.46 12.54 13.00
N GLN A 68 0.23 11.42 13.68
CA GLN A 68 -0.56 10.34 13.13
C GLN A 68 -2.04 10.74 13.17
N ILE A 69 -2.72 10.68 12.02
CA ILE A 69 -4.11 11.12 11.88
C ILE A 69 -5.08 9.96 12.11
N ASP A 70 -4.71 8.75 11.67
CA ASP A 70 -5.54 7.54 11.74
C ASP A 70 -4.81 6.39 12.43
N GLN A 71 -5.55 5.54 13.16
CA GLN A 71 -5.01 4.32 13.72
C GLN A 71 -4.90 3.24 12.64
N ALA A 72 -3.71 2.69 12.42
CA ALA A 72 -3.50 1.62 11.46
C ALA A 72 -3.98 0.27 12.02
N THR A 73 -4.76 -0.47 11.23
CA THR A 73 -5.10 -1.87 11.53
C THR A 73 -4.00 -2.78 11.00
N LEU A 74 -3.03 -3.10 11.87
CA LEU A 74 -1.97 -4.04 11.55
C LEU A 74 -2.47 -5.48 11.63
N SER A 75 -1.94 -6.34 10.78
CA SER A 75 -2.20 -7.78 10.79
C SER A 75 -1.00 -8.51 10.18
N ALA A 76 -0.66 -9.69 10.69
CA ALA A 76 0.25 -10.58 9.98
C ALA A 76 -0.36 -11.00 8.63
N PRO A 77 0.45 -11.23 7.58
CA PRO A 77 -0.04 -11.78 6.32
C PRO A 77 -0.54 -13.22 6.53
N SER A 78 -1.54 -13.64 5.74
CA SER A 78 -1.96 -15.05 5.70
C SER A 78 -0.79 -15.91 5.21
N ALA A 79 -0.51 -17.03 5.88
CA ALA A 79 0.42 -18.03 5.36
C ALA A 79 -0.11 -18.59 4.03
N LEU A 80 0.76 -18.88 3.06
CA LEU A 80 0.32 -19.57 1.84
C LEU A 80 -0.07 -21.02 2.18
N SER A 81 -1.13 -21.50 1.54
CA SER A 81 -1.67 -22.85 1.75
C SER A 81 -1.88 -23.54 0.41
N GLU A 82 -1.44 -24.79 0.30
CA GLU A 82 -1.70 -25.65 -0.87
C GLU A 82 -3.19 -25.81 -1.14
N GLY A 83 -4.02 -25.82 -0.08
CA GLY A 83 -5.48 -25.87 -0.21
C GLY A 83 -6.10 -24.63 -0.88
N ILE A 84 -5.33 -23.54 -1.01
CA ILE A 84 -5.74 -22.32 -1.71
C ILE A 84 -5.03 -22.21 -3.07
N ILE A 85 -3.71 -22.37 -3.08
CA ILE A 85 -2.90 -22.21 -4.31
C ILE A 85 -3.19 -23.30 -5.33
N GLY A 86 -3.42 -24.55 -4.89
CA GLY A 86 -3.72 -25.68 -5.77
C GLY A 86 -4.97 -25.45 -6.62
N PRO A 87 -6.16 -25.20 -6.02
CA PRO A 87 -7.38 -24.92 -6.78
C PRO A 87 -7.27 -23.71 -7.70
N ILE A 88 -6.62 -22.62 -7.26
CA ILE A 88 -6.39 -21.43 -8.11
C ILE A 88 -5.54 -21.81 -9.33
N THR A 89 -4.48 -22.60 -9.14
CA THR A 89 -3.59 -23.03 -10.22
C THR A 89 -4.30 -23.93 -11.22
N GLN A 90 -5.10 -24.89 -10.72
CA GLN A 90 -5.88 -25.79 -11.57
C GLN A 90 -6.87 -25.01 -12.44
N LEU A 91 -7.68 -24.15 -11.82
CA LEU A 91 -8.69 -23.36 -12.55
C LEU A 91 -8.04 -22.35 -13.49
N SER A 92 -6.95 -21.69 -13.09
CA SER A 92 -6.24 -20.75 -13.96
C SER A 92 -5.73 -21.41 -15.24
N ALA A 93 -5.29 -22.67 -15.17
CA ALA A 93 -4.83 -23.41 -16.35
C ALA A 93 -5.96 -23.75 -17.34
N GLU A 94 -7.20 -23.92 -16.86
CA GLU A 94 -8.37 -24.17 -17.70
C GLU A 94 -8.79 -22.91 -18.48
N PHE A 95 -8.87 -21.77 -17.80
CA PHE A 95 -9.30 -20.50 -18.42
C PHE A 95 -8.18 -19.77 -19.16
N PHE A 96 -6.93 -19.92 -18.71
CA PHE A 96 -5.76 -19.23 -19.24
C PHE A 96 -4.59 -20.21 -19.44
N PRO A 97 -4.62 -21.07 -20.49
CA PRO A 97 -3.59 -22.06 -20.73
C PRO A 97 -2.18 -21.44 -20.82
N GLY A 98 -1.26 -21.96 -20.01
CA GLY A 98 0.13 -21.49 -19.94
C GLY A 98 0.39 -20.32 -18.98
N ALA A 99 -0.65 -19.77 -18.33
CA ALA A 99 -0.47 -18.76 -17.30
C ALA A 99 0.22 -19.34 -16.04
N VAL A 100 1.11 -18.55 -15.43
CA VAL A 100 1.78 -18.90 -14.18
C VAL A 100 1.08 -18.21 -13.02
N VAL A 101 0.70 -18.97 -12.00
CA VAL A 101 0.17 -18.42 -10.75
C VAL A 101 1.32 -18.02 -9.84
N LEU A 102 1.37 -16.74 -9.48
CA LEU A 102 2.38 -16.18 -8.58
C LEU A 102 1.70 -15.47 -7.41
N PRO A 103 2.01 -15.85 -6.15
CA PRO A 103 1.56 -15.09 -4.99
C PRO A 103 2.25 -13.74 -4.96
N THR A 104 1.48 -12.67 -4.79
CA THR A 104 1.99 -11.30 -4.67
C THR A 104 1.39 -10.61 -3.46
N MET A 105 2.11 -9.60 -2.95
CA MET A 105 1.58 -8.72 -1.92
C MET A 105 0.94 -7.51 -2.59
N SER A 106 -0.34 -7.25 -2.31
CA SER A 106 -0.98 -6.01 -2.75
C SER A 106 -0.36 -4.81 -2.03
N THR A 107 -0.18 -3.72 -2.76
CA THR A 107 0.22 -2.41 -2.20
C THR A 107 -0.98 -1.62 -1.65
N GLY A 108 -2.19 -2.10 -1.93
CA GLY A 108 -3.45 -1.54 -1.43
C GLY A 108 -3.86 -2.13 -0.08
N ALA A 109 -4.81 -1.47 0.57
CA ALA A 109 -5.47 -1.99 1.77
C ALA A 109 -6.76 -2.71 1.38
N THR A 110 -7.12 -3.75 2.14
CA THR A 110 -8.42 -4.44 2.04
C THR A 110 -8.92 -4.75 3.44
N ASP A 111 -10.18 -5.16 3.57
CA ASP A 111 -10.75 -5.60 4.86
C ASP A 111 -10.10 -6.89 5.40
N GLY A 112 -9.19 -7.50 4.64
CA GLY A 112 -8.47 -8.70 5.04
C GLY A 112 -7.64 -8.53 6.31
N SER A 113 -7.22 -7.31 6.68
CA SER A 113 -6.54 -7.09 7.98
C SER A 113 -7.47 -7.39 9.17
N TYR A 114 -8.72 -6.96 9.10
CA TYR A 114 -9.72 -7.23 10.13
C TYR A 114 -10.06 -8.72 10.21
N LEU A 115 -10.27 -9.37 9.06
CA LEU A 115 -10.56 -10.80 8.99
C LEU A 115 -9.40 -11.65 9.54
N ARG A 116 -8.15 -11.32 9.18
CA ARG A 116 -6.98 -12.02 9.72
C ARG A 116 -6.84 -11.84 11.22
N ASN A 117 -7.11 -10.64 11.75
CA ASN A 117 -7.11 -10.39 13.20
C ASN A 117 -8.24 -11.15 13.93
N ALA A 118 -9.33 -11.47 13.24
CA ALA A 118 -10.39 -12.36 13.73
C ALA A 118 -10.07 -13.86 13.55
N GLY A 119 -8.87 -14.21 13.08
CA GLY A 119 -8.44 -15.60 12.89
C GLY A 119 -8.86 -16.22 11.56
N ILE A 120 -9.34 -15.43 10.59
CA ILE A 120 -9.78 -15.90 9.27
C ILE A 120 -8.68 -15.61 8.23
N PRO A 121 -7.99 -16.63 7.71
CA PRO A 121 -7.04 -16.44 6.61
C PRO A 121 -7.73 -15.79 5.41
N THR A 122 -7.15 -14.71 4.90
CA THR A 122 -7.70 -13.95 3.78
C THR A 122 -6.71 -13.91 2.62
N TYR A 123 -7.18 -14.21 1.41
CA TYR A 123 -6.43 -14.17 0.17
C TYR A 123 -7.23 -13.38 -0.88
N GLY A 124 -6.54 -12.63 -1.73
CA GLY A 124 -7.15 -11.92 -2.85
C GLY A 124 -6.82 -12.64 -4.16
N HIS A 125 -7.85 -12.99 -4.93
CA HIS A 125 -7.72 -13.47 -6.29
C HIS A 125 -8.92 -12.95 -7.09
N SER A 126 -8.66 -12.38 -8.26
CA SER A 126 -9.70 -12.01 -9.21
C SER A 126 -9.40 -12.65 -10.56
N GLY A 127 -10.45 -13.01 -11.30
CA GLY A 127 -10.32 -13.44 -12.70
C GLY A 127 -10.20 -12.27 -13.67
N LEU A 128 -9.95 -11.04 -13.17
CA LEU A 128 -9.82 -9.85 -14.00
C LEU A 128 -8.41 -9.80 -14.58
N ALA A 129 -8.32 -9.80 -15.91
CA ALA A 129 -7.08 -9.58 -16.63
C ALA A 129 -6.86 -8.07 -16.82
N ASN A 130 -5.66 -7.59 -16.51
CA ASN A 130 -5.27 -6.21 -16.72
C ASN A 130 -3.98 -6.17 -17.55
N ASP A 131 -3.87 -5.15 -18.39
CA ASP A 131 -2.62 -4.89 -19.11
C ASP A 131 -1.53 -4.47 -18.12
N ILE A 132 -0.31 -4.97 -18.35
CA ILE A 132 0.84 -4.66 -17.51
C ILE A 132 1.08 -3.14 -17.55
N GLY A 133 1.06 -2.50 -16.38
CA GLY A 133 1.25 -1.06 -16.25
C GLY A 133 -0.02 -0.23 -16.33
N GLU A 134 -1.19 -0.86 -16.54
CA GLU A 134 -2.48 -0.17 -16.64
C GLU A 134 -3.33 -0.29 -15.35
N SER A 135 -2.72 -0.39 -14.17
CA SER A 135 -3.48 -0.31 -12.92
C SER A 135 -3.78 1.15 -12.59
N ARG A 136 -5.04 1.56 -12.79
CA ARG A 136 -5.51 2.95 -12.61
C ARG A 136 -6.54 3.13 -11.48
N ALA A 137 -6.51 2.24 -10.49
CA ALA A 137 -7.39 2.34 -9.32
C ALA A 137 -7.27 3.72 -8.66
N HIS A 138 -8.40 4.38 -8.43
CA HIS A 138 -8.49 5.74 -7.86
C HIS A 138 -7.83 6.84 -8.73
N GLY A 139 -7.55 6.55 -10.00
CA GLY A 139 -7.02 7.50 -10.97
C GLY A 139 -8.10 8.02 -11.93
N ARG A 140 -7.73 8.97 -12.80
CA ARG A 140 -8.56 9.33 -13.95
C ARG A 140 -8.62 8.14 -14.90
N ASP A 141 -9.82 7.84 -15.42
CA ASP A 141 -10.07 6.75 -16.37
C ASP A 141 -9.76 5.35 -15.82
N GLU A 142 -10.17 5.06 -14.58
CA GLU A 142 -10.05 3.71 -13.98
C GLU A 142 -10.62 2.62 -14.89
N ARG A 143 -9.80 1.59 -15.18
CA ARG A 143 -10.17 0.38 -15.92
C ARG A 143 -9.27 -0.78 -15.51
#